data_AF-A0A927GAY7-F1
#
_entry.id   AF-A0A927GAY7-F1
#
_cell.length_a   1.000
_cell.length_b   1.000
_cell.length_c   1.000
_cell.angle_alpha   90.00
_cell.angle_beta   90.00
_cell.angle_gamma   90.00
#
_symmetry.space_group_name_H-M   'P 1'
#
loop_
_entity.id
_entity.type
_entity.pdbx_description
1 polymer ?
#
loop_
_entity_poly.entity_id
_entity_poly.type
_entity_poly.pdbx_seq_one_letter_code
_entity_poly.pdbx_strand_id
1 'polypeptide(L)'
;MADASPNFSVFYATYAPKLWGLILTAKLPKTQSAAILINTITKGWKQLDQKKSNQQHILSWLIGLAYEEGLPKDCLAHFFRTKK
;
A
#
# COMPACT_ATOMS: atom_id res chain seq x y z
N MET A 1 2.44 28.58 12.35
CA MET A 1 1.86 28.19 11.04
C MET A 1 2.43 26.82 10.73
N ALA A 2 1.68 25.75 10.98
CA ALA A 2 2.17 24.39 10.75
C ALA A 2 2.16 24.14 9.23
N ASP A 3 3.35 24.01 8.66
CA ASP A 3 3.56 23.68 7.26
C ASP A 3 2.92 22.32 6.97
N ALA A 4 1.80 22.33 6.24
CA ALA A 4 1.04 21.14 5.87
C ALA A 4 1.73 20.39 4.71
N SER A 5 3.06 20.26 4.75
CA SER A 5 3.78 19.36 3.87
C SER A 5 3.26 17.94 4.14
N PRO A 6 2.82 17.20 3.12
CA PRO A 6 2.52 15.79 3.30
C PRO A 6 3.83 15.14 3.76
N ASN A 7 3.85 14.62 4.99
CA ASN A 7 5.03 14.00 5.54
C ASN A 7 5.08 12.54 5.08
N PHE A 8 6.08 12.17 4.28
CA PHE A 8 6.30 10.79 3.83
C PHE A 8 6.33 9.82 5.02
N SER A 9 6.88 10.26 6.15
CA SER A 9 6.93 9.44 7.37
C SER A 9 5.54 9.06 7.88
N VAL A 10 4.58 10.00 7.85
CA VAL A 10 3.19 9.74 8.27
C VAL A 10 2.49 8.82 7.27
N PHE A 11 2.71 9.04 5.97
CA PHE A 11 2.19 8.17 4.92
C PHE A 11 2.72 6.74 5.04
N TYR A 12 4.04 6.58 5.18
CA TYR A 12 4.68 5.29 5.36
C TYR A 12 4.16 4.60 6.62
N ALA A 13 4.15 5.28 7.78
CA ALA A 13 3.67 4.71 9.04
C ALA A 13 2.19 4.28 8.98
N THR A 14 1.36 4.97 8.19
CA THR A 14 -0.08 4.69 8.07
C THR A 14 -0.37 3.52 7.13
N TYR A 15 0.33 3.43 6.00
CA TYR A 15 -0.02 2.49 4.92
C TYR A 15 0.93 1.30 4.80
N ALA A 16 2.22 1.46 5.12
CA ALA A 16 3.19 0.37 5.05
C ALA A 16 2.81 -0.86 5.89
N PRO A 17 2.39 -0.76 7.17
CA PRO A 17 2.01 -1.96 7.93
C PRO A 17 0.77 -2.66 7.35
N LYS A 18 -0.19 -1.90 6.80
CA LYS A 18 -1.40 -2.46 6.18
C LYS A 18 -1.07 -3.22 4.90
N LEU A 19 -0.25 -2.63 4.04
CA LEU A 19 0.24 -3.29 2.83
C LEU A 19 1.12 -4.48 3.17
N TRP A 20 2.01 -4.37 4.16
CA TRP A 20 2.85 -5.47 4.58
C TRP A 20 2.04 -6.67 5.05
N GLY A 21 1.02 -6.45 5.89
CA GLY A 21 0.10 -7.51 6.31
C GLY A 21 -0.56 -8.22 5.12
N LEU A 22 -0.97 -7.47 4.10
CA LEU A 22 -1.59 -8.01 2.90
C LEU A 22 -0.57 -8.73 1.99
N ILE A 23 0.65 -8.20 1.86
CA ILE A 23 1.72 -8.83 1.10
C ILE A 23 2.18 -10.14 1.76
N LEU A 24 2.16 -10.21 3.09
CA LEU A 24 2.50 -11.44 3.82
C LEU A 24 1.46 -12.55 3.61
N THR A 25 0.19 -12.23 3.36
CA THR A 25 -0.80 -13.28 3.03
C THR A 25 -0.56 -13.92 1.66
N ALA A 26 0.22 -13.26 0.80
CA ALA A 26 0.57 -13.76 -0.53
C ALA A 26 1.53 -14.96 -0.54
N LYS A 27 2.12 -15.33 0.60
CA LYS A 27 3.12 -16.40 0.71
C LYS A 27 4.28 -16.25 -0.29
N LEU A 28 4.60 -15.01 -0.66
CA LEU A 28 5.73 -14.70 -1.53
C LEU A 28 7.05 -14.78 -0.74
N PRO A 29 8.19 -15.02 -1.42
CA PRO A 29 9.49 -14.91 -0.79
C PRO A 29 9.69 -13.51 -0.20
N LYS A 30 10.26 -13.45 1.00
CA LYS A 30 10.45 -12.20 1.78
C LYS A 30 11.08 -11.08 0.96
N THR A 31 12.04 -11.40 0.10
CA THR A 31 12.70 -10.44 -0.81
C THR A 31 11.72 -9.84 -1.83
N GLN A 32 10.85 -10.66 -2.41
CA GLN A 32 9.85 -10.22 -3.37
C GLN A 32 8.74 -9.41 -2.68
N SER A 33 8.30 -9.85 -1.49
CA SER A 33 7.37 -9.09 -0.65
C SER A 33 7.90 -7.69 -0.32
N ALA A 34 9.17 -7.59 0.09
CA ALA A 34 9.81 -6.32 0.40
C ALA A 34 9.89 -5.41 -0.83
N ALA A 35 10.26 -5.97 -1.99
CA ALA A 35 10.31 -5.22 -3.25
C ALA A 35 8.92 -4.64 -3.62
N ILE A 36 7.86 -5.46 -3.55
CA ILE A 36 6.49 -5.02 -3.81
C ILE A 36 6.09 -3.89 -2.86
N LEU A 37 6.36 -4.02 -1.56
CA LEU A 37 6.02 -2.99 -0.58
C LEU A 37 6.73 -1.66 -0.88
N ILE A 38 8.06 -1.71 -1.08
CA ILE A 38 8.88 -0.53 -1.30
C ILE A 38 8.47 0.17 -2.59
N ASN A 39 8.28 -0.58 -3.67
CA ASN A 39 7.87 -0.01 -4.95
C ASN A 39 6.47 0.59 -4.88
N THR A 40 5.52 -0.11 -4.23
CA THR A 40 4.15 0.35 -4.04
C THR A 40 4.09 1.66 -3.26
N ILE A 41 4.78 1.74 -2.11
CA ILE A 41 4.81 2.95 -1.29
C ILE A 41 5.53 4.09 -2.02
N THR A 42 6.62 3.82 -2.72
CA THR A 42 7.38 4.84 -3.45
C THR A 42 6.57 5.40 -4.64
N LYS A 43 5.95 4.52 -5.45
CA LYS A 43 5.06 4.93 -6.55
C LYS A 43 3.83 5.65 -6.03
N GLY A 44 3.22 5.10 -4.97
CA GLY A 44 2.08 5.68 -4.29
C GLY A 44 2.38 7.08 -3.78
N TRP A 45 3.55 7.30 -3.18
CA TRP A 45 3.98 8.62 -2.72
C TRP A 45 4.17 9.62 -3.87
N LYS A 46 4.90 9.21 -4.93
CA LYS A 46 5.12 10.07 -6.11
C LYS A 46 3.81 10.48 -6.79
N GLN A 47 2.87 9.55 -6.90
CA GLN A 47 1.57 9.80 -7.52
C GLN A 47 0.55 10.44 -6.55
N LEU A 48 0.80 10.42 -5.24
CA LEU A 48 -0.09 11.04 -4.24
C LEU A 48 -0.18 12.55 -4.44
N ASP A 49 0.94 13.20 -4.76
CA ASP A 49 0.98 14.64 -5.04
C ASP A 49 0.15 15.01 -6.27
N GLN A 50 0.11 14.12 -7.28
CA GLN A 50 -0.73 14.27 -8.47
C GLN A 50 -2.21 13.97 -8.20
N LYS A 51 -2.53 13.19 -7.16
CA LYS A 51 -3.87 12.66 -6.87
C LYS A 51 -4.53 13.37 -5.68
N LYS A 52 -4.42 14.70 -5.62
CA LYS A 52 -4.90 15.57 -4.52
C LYS A 52 -6.38 15.44 -4.13
N SER A 53 -7.25 14.82 -4.93
CA SER A 53 -8.71 14.91 -4.75
C SER A 53 -9.41 13.75 -4.04
N ASN A 54 -8.76 12.64 -3.67
CA ASN A 54 -9.53 11.53 -3.08
C ASN A 54 -8.78 10.72 -2.00
N GLN A 55 -8.55 11.38 -0.85
CA GLN A 55 -7.89 10.75 0.30
C GLN A 55 -8.64 9.53 0.87
N GLN A 56 -9.96 9.44 0.66
CA GLN A 56 -10.79 8.36 1.20
C GLN A 56 -10.47 6.98 0.60
N HIS A 57 -9.75 6.91 -0.53
CA HIS A 57 -9.44 5.64 -1.20
C HIS A 57 -7.94 5.37 -1.40
N ILE A 58 -7.06 6.07 -0.67
CA ILE A 58 -5.59 5.90 -0.82
C ILE A 58 -5.17 4.45 -0.59
N LEU A 59 -5.72 3.77 0.43
CA LEU A 59 -5.37 2.38 0.73
C LEU A 59 -5.78 1.44 -0.42
N SER A 60 -7.02 1.54 -0.91
CA SER A 60 -7.50 0.71 -2.03
C SER A 60 -6.68 0.94 -3.30
N TRP A 61 -6.27 2.18 -3.54
CA TRP A 61 -5.40 2.52 -4.66
C TRP A 61 -3.99 1.96 -4.49
N LEU A 62 -3.40 2.04 -3.29
CA LEU A 62 -2.11 1.42 -2.99
C LEU A 62 -2.14 -0.10 -3.14
N ILE A 63 -3.25 -0.74 -2.74
CA ILE A 63 -3.46 -2.17 -2.99
C ILE A 63 -3.50 -2.45 -4.50
N GLY A 64 -4.17 -1.58 -5.27
CA GLY A 64 -4.14 -1.59 -6.74
C GLY A 64 -2.73 -1.53 -7.32
N LEU A 65 -1.89 -0.61 -6.83
CA LEU A 65 -0.49 -0.50 -7.24
C LEU A 65 0.32 -1.75 -6.88
N ALA A 66 0.08 -2.34 -5.70
CA ALA A 66 0.73 -3.60 -5.32
C ALA A 66 0.38 -4.74 -6.29
N TYR A 67 -0.83 -4.77 -6.83
CA TYR A 67 -1.21 -5.72 -7.88
C TYR A 67 -0.43 -5.56 -9.16
N GLU A 68 -0.20 -4.32 -9.60
CA GLU A 68 0.62 -4.03 -10.77
C GLU A 68 2.09 -4.41 -10.54
N GLU A 69 2.57 -4.33 -9.30
CA GLU A 69 3.92 -4.77 -8.90
C GLU A 69 4.07 -6.30 -8.79
N GLY A 70 3.01 -7.08 -9.00
CA GLY A 70 3.05 -8.54 -8.99
C GLY A 70 2.48 -9.20 -7.73
N LEU A 71 1.73 -8.48 -6.91
CA LEU A 71 0.97 -9.11 -5.84
C LEU A 71 -0.15 -10.01 -6.43
N PRO A 72 -0.37 -11.24 -5.93
CA PRO A 72 -1.44 -12.09 -6.43
C PRO A 72 -2.83 -11.65 -5.92
N LYS A 73 -3.81 -11.55 -6.84
CA LYS A 73 -5.19 -11.09 -6.55
C LYS A 73 -5.92 -11.94 -5.50
N ASP A 74 -5.52 -13.19 -5.33
CA ASP A 74 -6.03 -14.11 -4.31
C ASP A 74 -5.83 -13.60 -2.86
N CYS A 75 -4.87 -12.70 -2.63
CA CYS A 75 -4.55 -12.22 -1.28
C CYS A 75 -5.65 -11.35 -0.67
N LEU A 76 -6.42 -10.62 -1.49
CA LEU A 76 -7.54 -9.82 -1.02
C LEU A 76 -8.67 -10.71 -0.50
N ALA A 77 -8.92 -11.84 -1.16
CA ALA A 77 -9.96 -12.78 -0.75
C ALA A 77 -9.68 -13.33 0.65
N HIS A 78 -8.41 -13.60 0.99
CA HIS A 78 -8.04 -14.07 2.32
C HIS A 78 -8.09 -12.95 3.38
N PHE A 79 -7.75 -11.71 3.01
CA PHE A 79 -7.78 -10.57 3.93
C PHE A 79 -9.22 -10.14 4.27
N PHE A 80 -10.13 -10.14 3.30
CA PHE A 80 -11.55 -9.84 3.52
C PHE A 80 -12.33 -10.99 4.16
N ARG A 81 -11.80 -12.23 4.16
CA ARG A 81 -12.46 -13.40 4.75
C ARG A 81 -12.33 -13.51 6.27
N THR A 82 -11.48 -12.70 6.91
CA THR A 82 -11.36 -12.65 8.39
C THR A 82 -12.30 -11.59 9.00
N LYS A 83 -13.58 -11.67 8.65
CA LYS A 83 -14.70 -11.13 9.43
C LYS A 83 -15.85 -12.12 9.38
N LYS A 84 -15.75 -13.18 10.18
CA LYS A 84 -16.92 -13.94 10.62
C LYS A 84 -16.69 -14.42 12.04
#